data_AF-A0A962D2L3-F1
#
_entry.id   AF-A0A962D2L3-F1
#
_cell.length_a   1.000
_cell.length_b   1.000
_cell.length_c   1.000
_cell.angle_alpha   90.00
_cell.angle_beta   90.00
_cell.angle_gamma   90.00
#
_symmetry.space_group_name_H-M   'P 1'
#
loop_
_entity.id
_entity.type
_entity.pdbx_description
1 polymer ?
#
loop_
_entity_poly.entity_id
_entity_poly.type
_entity_poly.pdbx_seq_one_letter_code
_entity_poly.pdbx_strand_id
1 'polypeptide(L)'
;MAIAALPLWLSGCQAGFFGAVNLARDGGATLDQAGLIYAPTQQLRLDIYRPASAASDAPVLLFYYGGSWRNGQRQWYRFVGDAF
;
A
#
# COMPACT_ATOMS: atom_id res chain seq x y z
N MET A 1 -10.35 7.35 32.21
CA MET A 1 -10.03 6.49 31.05
C MET A 1 -8.97 7.20 30.21
N ALA A 2 -7.70 7.08 30.59
CA ALA A 2 -6.58 7.82 29.99
C ALA A 2 -5.49 6.85 29.53
N ILE A 3 -5.84 5.95 28.62
CA ILE A 3 -4.88 5.05 27.96
C ILE A 3 -5.20 5.06 26.48
N ALA A 4 -4.83 6.13 25.78
CA ALA A 4 -4.96 6.18 24.32
C ALA A 4 -3.85 6.98 23.60
N ALA A 5 -2.78 7.39 24.30
CA ALA A 5 -1.69 8.15 23.68
C ALA A 5 -0.34 7.40 23.69
N LEU A 6 -0.26 6.23 24.33
CA LEU A 6 1.02 5.51 24.51
C LEU A 6 1.55 4.70 23.29
N PRO A 7 0.81 4.35 22.22
CA PRO A 7 1.41 3.59 21.13
C PRO A 7 2.16 4.45 20.11
N LEU A 8 2.09 5.79 20.19
CA LEU A 8 2.76 6.68 19.23
C LEU A 8 4.29 6.60 19.29
N TRP A 9 4.86 6.18 20.43
CA TRP A 9 6.30 6.10 20.66
C TRP A 9 6.97 4.83 20.09
N LEU A 10 6.19 3.87 19.58
CA LEU A 10 6.70 2.62 19.02
C LEU A 10 6.69 2.60 17.48
N SER A 11 6.28 3.70 16.85
CA SER A 11 6.37 3.81 15.39
C SER A 11 7.82 4.04 14.99
N GLY A 12 8.50 2.99 14.52
CA GLY A 12 9.83 3.15 13.92
C GLY A 12 9.78 4.17 12.76
N CYS A 13 10.90 4.84 12.46
CA CYS A 13 10.95 5.95 11.48
C CYS A 13 10.29 5.62 10.14
N GLN A 14 10.42 4.37 9.67
CA GLN A 14 9.78 3.88 8.45
C GLN A 14 8.25 3.89 8.51
N ALA A 15 7.66 3.44 9.62
CA ALA A 15 6.21 3.36 9.77
C ALA A 15 5.58 4.76 9.83
N GLY A 16 6.24 5.70 10.53
CA GLY A 16 5.83 7.09 10.58
C GLY A 16 5.87 7.76 9.20
N PHE A 17 6.97 7.57 8.46
CA PHE A 17 7.12 8.11 7.10
C PHE A 17 6.04 7.60 6.14
N PHE A 18 5.90 6.27 6.00
CA PHE A 18 4.92 5.70 5.08
C PHE A 18 3.48 6.00 5.50
N GLY A 19 3.21 6.04 6.81
CA GLY A 19 1.93 6.48 7.34
C GLY A 19 1.58 7.91 6.93
N ALA A 20 2.52 8.85 7.10
CA ALA A 20 2.32 10.25 6.71
C ALA A 20 2.06 10.41 5.21
N VAL A 21 2.85 9.75 4.34
CA VAL A 21 2.67 9.84 2.89
C VAL A 21 1.35 9.20 2.44
N ASN A 22 0.95 8.07 3.02
CA ASN A 22 -0.33 7.41 2.72
C ASN A 22 -1.56 8.22 3.19
N LEU A 23 -1.40 9.15 4.13
CA LEU A 23 -2.45 10.08 4.55
C LEU A 23 -2.47 11.35 3.69
N ALA A 24 -1.31 11.76 3.18
CA ALA A 24 -1.19 12.96 2.35
C ALA A 24 -1.73 12.77 0.92
N ARG A 25 -1.92 11.51 0.49
CA ARG A 25 -2.45 11.18 -0.83
C ARG A 25 -3.84 10.58 -0.71
N ASP A 26 -4.83 11.34 -1.18
CA ASP A 26 -6.06 10.80 -1.74
C ASP A 26 -5.95 10.92 -3.26
N GLY A 27 -6.26 9.85 -3.99
CA GLY A 27 -6.11 9.83 -5.45
C GLY A 27 -7.26 9.14 -6.17
N GLY A 28 -7.11 8.95 -7.48
CA GLY A 28 -8.19 8.62 -8.41
C GLY A 28 -8.56 7.14 -8.48
N ALA A 29 -7.68 6.26 -8.02
CA ALA A 29 -7.90 4.82 -7.96
C ALA A 29 -8.37 4.38 -6.59
N THR A 30 -9.25 3.38 -6.61
CA THR A 30 -9.68 2.66 -5.43
C THR A 30 -8.94 1.35 -5.32
N LEU A 31 -8.69 0.92 -4.09
CA LEU A 31 -8.22 -0.43 -3.79
C LEU A 31 -9.35 -1.41 -4.10
N ASP A 32 -9.29 -2.01 -5.29
CA ASP A 32 -10.28 -2.97 -5.81
C ASP A 32 -10.15 -4.30 -5.08
N GLN A 33 -8.90 -4.78 -4.91
CA GLN A 33 -8.64 -6.02 -4.22
C GLN A 33 -7.36 -5.98 -3.39
N ALA A 34 -7.49 -6.21 -2.09
CA ALA A 34 -6.35 -6.29 -1.17
C ALA A 34 -5.86 -7.73 -1.02
N GLY A 35 -4.54 -7.93 -1.09
CA GLY A 35 -3.87 -9.16 -0.67
C GLY A 35 -4.19 -10.39 -1.50
N LEU A 36 -4.50 -10.21 -2.80
CA LEU A 36 -4.69 -11.30 -3.75
C LEU A 36 -3.45 -12.18 -3.77
N ILE A 37 -3.63 -13.47 -3.49
CA ILE A 37 -2.55 -14.46 -3.54
C ILE A 37 -2.33 -14.85 -5.00
N TYR A 38 -1.17 -14.49 -5.55
CA TYR A 38 -0.82 -14.85 -6.94
C TYR A 38 0.18 -16.01 -7.00
N ALA A 39 0.89 -16.30 -5.91
CA ALA A 39 1.78 -17.44 -5.79
C ALA A 39 1.52 -18.18 -4.46
N PRO A 40 0.58 -19.15 -4.44
CA PRO A 40 0.11 -19.77 -3.19
C PRO A 40 1.18 -20.50 -2.39
N THR A 41 2.11 -21.19 -3.05
CA THR A 41 3.17 -21.96 -2.37
C THR A 41 4.17 -21.04 -1.66
N GLN A 42 4.45 -19.86 -2.22
CA GLN A 42 5.32 -18.84 -1.61
C GLN A 42 4.55 -17.80 -0.77
N GLN A 43 3.21 -17.90 -0.71
CA GLN A 43 2.33 -16.92 -0.05
C GLN A 43 2.52 -15.48 -0.57
N LEU A 44 2.89 -15.31 -1.83
CA LEU A 44 3.08 -13.98 -2.41
C LEU A 44 1.73 -13.34 -2.74
N ARG A 45 1.62 -12.06 -2.37
CA ARG A 45 0.39 -11.28 -2.45
C ARG A 45 0.62 -9.95 -3.14
N LEU A 46 -0.41 -9.46 -3.83
CA LEU A 46 -0.46 -8.13 -4.40
C LEU A 46 -1.77 -7.44 -4.04
N ASP A 47 -1.78 -6.11 -4.16
CA ASP A 47 -2.98 -5.30 -4.08
C ASP A 47 -3.30 -4.78 -5.50
N ILE A 48 -4.57 -4.80 -5.90
CA ILE A 48 -5.05 -4.30 -7.19
C ILE A 48 -5.72 -2.96 -6.96
N TYR A 49 -5.21 -1.93 -7.65
CA TYR A 49 -5.79 -0.59 -7.67
C TYR A 49 -6.42 -0.35 -9.03
N ARG A 50 -7.66 0.16 -9.05
CA ARG A 50 -8.41 0.42 -10.26
C ARG A 50 -8.87 1.89 -10.28
N PRO A 51 -8.43 2.69 -11.27
CA PRO A 51 -8.97 4.03 -11.48
C PRO A 51 -10.47 3.99 -11.78
N ALA A 52 -11.24 4.91 -11.21
CA ALA A 52 -12.70 4.95 -11.42
C ALA A 52 -13.09 5.11 -12.90
N SER A 53 -12.26 5.80 -13.69
CA SER A 53 -12.44 6.04 -15.12
C SER A 53 -11.57 5.14 -16.02
N ALA A 54 -11.08 4.01 -15.51
CA ALA A 54 -10.26 3.10 -16.29
C ALA A 54 -11.05 2.50 -17.47
N ALA A 55 -10.51 2.64 -18.68
CA ALA A 55 -11.00 1.95 -19.87
C ALA A 55 -10.83 0.43 -19.72
N SER A 56 -11.65 -0.35 -20.44
CA SER A 56 -11.60 -1.82 -20.37
C SER A 56 -10.29 -2.42 -20.88
N ASP A 57 -9.59 -1.72 -21.76
CA ASP A 57 -8.31 -2.07 -22.35
C ASP A 57 -7.13 -1.25 -21.80
N ALA A 58 -7.31 -0.62 -20.63
CA ALA A 58 -6.26 0.15 -19.99
C ALA A 58 -5.01 -0.72 -19.73
N PRO A 59 -3.79 -0.18 -19.94
CA PRO A 59 -2.56 -0.90 -19.65
C PRO A 59 -2.43 -1.20 -18.16
N VAL A 60 -1.78 -2.32 -17.84
CA VAL A 60 -1.52 -2.72 -16.44
C VAL A 60 -0.12 -2.24 -16.03
N LEU A 61 -0.06 -1.44 -14.98
CA LEU A 61 1.20 -1.06 -14.34
C LEU A 61 1.47 -2.00 -13.16
N LEU A 62 2.64 -2.63 -13.16
CA LEU A 62 3.11 -3.46 -12.05
C LEU A 62 4.16 -2.70 -11.24
N PHE A 63 3.89 -2.48 -9.96
CA PHE A 63 4.80 -1.81 -9.03
C PHE A 63 5.40 -2.82 -8.05
N TYR A 64 6.74 -2.87 -7.99
CA TYR A 64 7.47 -3.64 -6.99
C TYR A 64 7.98 -2.71 -5.90
N TYR A 65 7.64 -2.99 -4.65
CA TYR A 65 8.08 -2.17 -3.52
C TYR A 65 9.55 -2.40 -3.16
N GLY A 66 10.17 -1.37 -2.57
CA GLY A 66 11.59 -1.39 -2.16
C GLY A 66 11.82 -1.94 -0.75
N GLY A 67 12.96 -1.56 -0.16
CA GLY A 67 13.40 -2.03 1.18
C GLY A 67 14.62 -2.94 1.15
N SER A 68 15.43 -2.81 0.08
CA SER A 68 16.74 -3.47 -0.08
C SER A 68 16.70 -4.99 0.08
N TRP A 69 15.58 -5.62 -0.27
CA TRP A 69 15.34 -7.07 -0.11
C TRP A 69 15.40 -7.58 1.33
N ARG A 70 15.39 -6.67 2.32
CA ARG A 70 15.47 -7.03 3.74
C ARG A 70 14.18 -6.76 4.48
N ASN A 71 13.46 -5.71 4.07
CA ASN A 71 12.21 -5.28 4.70
C ASN A 71 11.25 -4.78 3.62
N GLY A 72 9.98 -4.63 3.98
CA GLY A 72 8.98 -4.01 3.13
C GLY A 72 7.63 -4.72 3.22
N GLN A 73 6.57 -3.95 2.96
CA GLN A 73 5.20 -4.47 2.88
C GLN A 73 4.41 -3.63 1.88
N ARG A 74 3.59 -4.28 1.05
CA ARG A 74 2.75 -3.64 0.01
C ARG A 74 1.96 -2.41 0.52
N GLN A 75 1.41 -2.52 1.73
CA GLN A 75 0.62 -1.49 2.40
C GLN A 75 1.41 -0.20 2.75
N TRP A 76 2.73 -0.25 2.84
CA TRP A 76 3.54 0.97 2.99
C TRP A 76 3.52 1.85 1.73
N TYR A 77 3.22 1.27 0.57
CA TYR A 77 3.26 1.93 -0.72
C TYR A 77 1.87 2.21 -1.30
N ARG A 78 0.82 2.21 -0.46
CA ARG A 78 -0.57 2.48 -0.89
C ARG A 78 -0.69 3.78 -1.68
N PHE A 79 0.03 4.83 -1.27
CA PHE A 79 0.07 6.12 -1.98
C PHE A 79 0.47 5.99 -3.46
N VAL A 80 1.20 4.95 -3.86
CA VAL A 80 1.54 4.68 -5.27
C VAL A 80 0.34 4.12 -6.02
N GLY A 81 -0.42 3.21 -5.41
CA GLY A 81 -1.64 2.66 -5.99
C GLY A 81 -2.73 3.72 -6.15
N ASP A 82 -2.92 4.56 -5.12
CA ASP A 82 -3.90 5.64 -5.14
C ASP A 82 -3.59 6.72 -6.21
N ALA A 83 -2.35 6.78 -6.70
CA ALA A 83 -1.86 7.80 -7.63
C ALA A 83 -2.53 7.83 -9.01
N PHE A 84 -3.01 6.67 -9.45
CA PHE A 84 -3.44 6.40 -10.82
C PHE A 84 -4.95 6.47 -10.93
#